data_AF-A0A2R6J321-F1
#
_entry.id   AF-A0A2R6J321-F1
#
_cell.length_a   1.000
_cell.length_b   1.000
_cell.length_c   1.000
_cell.angle_alpha   90.00
_cell.angle_beta   90.00
_cell.angle_gamma   90.00
#
_symmetry.space_group_name_H-M   'P 1'
#
loop_
_entity.id
_entity.type
_entity.pdbx_description
1 polymer ?
#
loop_
_entity_poly.entity_id
_entity_poly.type
_entity_poly.pdbx_seq_one_letter_code
_entity_poly.pdbx_strand_id
1 'polypeptide(L)' 'MAPFDTVVASYEAGAHKPDRAPFDLARERLPADRHVVIGDDREVDAEGARAAGFDAVHAPDGVASVRDELWDLL' A
#
# COMPACT_ATOMS: atom_id res chain seq x y z
N MET A 1 -9.38 20.77 -0.78
CA MET A 1 -8.16 19.95 -0.64
C MET A 1 -8.41 18.63 -1.34
N ALA A 2 -7.42 18.09 -2.04
CA ALA A 2 -7.54 16.75 -2.60
C ALA A 2 -7.52 15.73 -1.46
N PRO A 3 -8.23 14.59 -1.57
CA PRO A 3 -8.29 13.57 -0.50
C PRO A 3 -6.95 12.83 -0.27
N PHE A 4 -5.94 13.06 -1.11
CA PHE A 4 -4.64 12.39 -1.05
C PHE A 4 -3.50 13.38 -1.27
N ASP A 5 -2.40 13.20 -0.54
CA ASP A 5 -1.16 13.97 -0.72
C ASP A 5 -0.37 13.53 -1.95
N THR A 6 -0.50 12.25 -2.35
CA THR A 6 0.09 11.70 -3.57
C THR A 6 -0.79 10.63 -4.18
N VAL A 7 -0.62 10.39 -5.49
CA VAL A 7 -1.25 9.30 -6.22
C VAL A 7 -0.18 8.63 -7.07
N VAL A 8 -0.15 7.30 -7.04
CA VAL A 8 0.71 6.46 -7.88
C VAL A 8 -0.19 5.52 -8.67
N ALA A 9 -0.08 5.56 -9.99
CA ALA A 9 -0.78 4.64 -10.89
C ALA A 9 0.17 3.56 -11.43
N SER A 10 -0.31 2.34 -11.61
CA SER A 10 0.51 1.23 -12.14
C SER A 10 1.12 1.53 -13.51
N TYR A 11 0.37 2.19 -14.39
CA TYR A 11 0.85 2.59 -15.73
C TYR A 11 1.98 3.61 -15.67
N GLU A 12 2.01 4.44 -14.64
CA GLU A 12 3.09 5.39 -14.39
C GLU A 12 4.32 4.69 -13.80
N ALA A 13 4.11 3.73 -12.91
CA ALA A 13 5.16 2.90 -12.34
C ALA A 13 5.74 1.87 -13.33
N GLY A 14 5.07 1.63 -14.46
CA GLY A 14 5.47 0.68 -15.49
C GLY A 14 5.12 -0.79 -15.19
N ALA A 15 4.50 -1.08 -14.05
CA ALA A 15 4.07 -2.43 -13.67
C ALA A 15 2.89 -2.39 -12.68
N HIS A 16 2.18 -3.51 -12.56
CA HIS A 16 1.20 -3.74 -11.51
C HIS A 16 1.85 -4.42 -10.31
N LYS A 17 1.28 -4.20 -9.12
CA LYS A 17 1.54 -5.07 -7.97
C LYS A 17 1.29 -6.54 -8.39
N PRO A 18 2.08 -7.52 -7.92
CA PRO A 18 3.05 -7.45 -6.82
C PRO A 18 4.45 -6.99 -7.25
N ASP A 19 4.65 -6.52 -8.49
CA ASP A 19 5.94 -5.95 -8.87
C ASP A 19 6.33 -4.82 -7.91
N ARG A 20 7.63 -4.69 -7.63
CA ARG A 20 8.14 -3.70 -6.69
C ARG A 20 8.00 -2.25 -7.17
N ALA A 21 7.88 -2.01 -8.48
CA ALA A 21 7.96 -0.66 -9.07
C ALA A 21 6.92 0.34 -8.52
N PRO A 22 5.62 0.01 -8.33
CA PRO A 22 4.66 0.92 -7.73
C PRO A 22 4.99 1.26 -6.27
N PHE A 23 5.52 0.30 -5.51
CA PHE A 23 5.90 0.50 -4.11
C PHE A 23 7.15 1.39 -3.99
N ASP A 24 8.14 1.19 -4.86
CA ASP A 24 9.34 2.03 -4.92
C ASP A 24 8.99 3.48 -5.30
N LEU A 25 8.12 3.67 -6.29
CA LEU A 25 7.65 5.01 -6.69
C LEU A 25 6.84 5.69 -5.58
N ALA A 26 6.03 4.93 -4.83
CA ALA A 26 5.31 5.47 -3.67
C ALA A 26 6.26 5.98 -2.58
N ARG A 27 7.35 5.24 -2.27
CA ARG A 27 8.38 5.68 -1.31
C ARG A 27 9.11 6.93 -1.75
N GLU A 28 9.42 7.03 -3.04
CA GLU A 28 10.10 8.20 -3.61
C GLU A 28 9.23 9.46 -3.47
N ARG A 29 7.92 9.34 -3.74
CA ARG A 29 6.98 10.48 -3.73
C ARG A 29 6.48 10.87 -2.36
N LEU A 30 6.37 9.90 -1.45
CA LEU A 30 5.92 10.13 -0.08
C LEU A 30 6.94 9.52 0.89
N PRO A 31 8.07 10.23 1.14
CA PRO A 31 9.07 9.77 2.08
C PRO A 31 8.49 9.66 3.49
N ALA A 32 8.74 8.54 4.14
CA ALA A 32 8.38 8.27 5.53
C ALA A 32 9.33 7.23 6.11
N ASP A 33 9.44 7.19 7.45
CA ASP A 33 10.23 6.17 8.14
C ASP A 33 9.56 4.78 8.09
N ARG A 34 8.24 4.75 7.87
CA ARG A 34 7.42 3.56 7.80
C ARG A 34 6.31 3.72 6.78
N HIS A 35 6.06 2.67 6.02
CA HIS A 35 4.97 2.62 5.04
C HIS A 35 4.09 1.39 5.30
N VAL A 36 2.77 1.59 5.27
CA VAL A 36 1.77 0.54 5.44
C VAL A 36 0.88 0.50 4.20
N VAL A 37 0.67 -0.67 3.62
CA VAL A 37 -0.29 -0.89 2.54
C VAL A 37 -1.56 -1.51 3.10
N ILE A 38 -2.70 -0.98 2.68
CA ILE A 38 -4.03 -1.51 3.00
C ILE A 38 -4.67 -1.87 1.67
N GLY A 39 -5.00 -3.14 1.47
CA GLY A 39 -5.54 -3.63 0.21
C GLY A 39 -6.36 -4.90 0.37
N ASP A 40 -7.24 -5.14 -0.58
CA ASP A 40 -8.22 -6.23 -0.58
C ASP A 40 -7.67 -7.53 -1.16
N ASP A 41 -6.61 -7.49 -1.96
CA ASP A 41 -6.00 -8.68 -2.51
C ASP A 41 -4.78 -9.13 -1.69
N ARG A 42 -4.84 -10.36 -1.19
CA ARG A 42 -3.78 -10.94 -0.37
C ARG A 42 -2.43 -10.99 -1.08
N GLU A 43 -2.41 -11.48 -2.32
CA GLU A 43 -1.17 -11.77 -3.03
C GLU A 43 -0.56 -10.48 -3.56
N VAL A 44 -1.34 -9.66 -4.26
CA VAL A 44 -0.79 -8.49 -4.93
C VAL A 44 -0.62 -7.30 -3.98
N ASP A 45 -1.52 -7.10 -3.03
CA ASP A 45 -1.41 -5.98 -2.10
C ASP A 45 -0.56 -6.35 -0.89
N ALA A 46 -0.98 -7.36 -0.13
CA ALA A 46 -0.37 -7.59 1.17
C ALA A 46 0.97 -8.31 1.07
N GLU A 47 1.07 -9.39 0.30
CA GLU A 47 2.32 -10.11 0.10
C GLU A 47 3.29 -9.33 -0.80
N GLY A 48 2.79 -8.71 -1.87
CA GLY A 48 3.58 -7.79 -2.72
C GLY A 48 4.19 -6.63 -1.93
N ALA A 49 3.41 -5.97 -1.07
CA ALA A 49 3.91 -4.91 -0.21
C ALA A 49 5.00 -5.39 0.77
N ARG A 50 4.76 -6.53 1.44
CA ARG A 50 5.75 -7.12 2.35
C ARG A 50 7.04 -7.50 1.64
N ALA A 51 6.96 -8.07 0.43
CA ALA A 51 8.13 -8.36 -0.39
C ALA A 51 8.90 -7.10 -0.80
N ALA A 52 8.22 -5.96 -0.96
CA ALA A 52 8.82 -4.65 -1.20
C ALA A 52 9.34 -3.95 0.08
N GLY A 53 9.15 -4.54 1.27
CA GLY A 53 9.61 -4.00 2.56
C GLY A 53 8.63 -3.03 3.23
N PHE A 54 7.35 -3.10 2.89
CA PHE A 54 6.27 -2.38 3.57
C PHE A 54 5.63 -3.27 4.62
N ASP A 55 4.99 -2.67 5.62
CA ASP A 55 3.95 -3.37 6.38
C ASP A 55 2.67 -3.47 5.56
N ALA A 56 1.81 -4.44 5.88
CA ALA A 56 0.56 -4.58 5.16
C ALA A 56 -0.59 -5.13 6.02
N VAL A 57 -1.78 -4.59 5.77
CA VAL A 57 -3.07 -5.05 6.28
C VAL A 57 -3.91 -5.55 5.12
N HIS A 58 -4.35 -6.80 5.19
CA HIS A 58 -5.22 -7.40 4.18
C HIS A 58 -6.68 -7.19 4.58
N ALA A 59 -7.41 -6.41 3.79
CA ALA A 59 -8.77 -5.95 4.03
C ALA A 59 -9.72 -6.46 2.92
N PRO A 60 -10.03 -7.77 2.88
CA PRO A 60 -10.74 -8.38 1.74
C PRO A 60 -12.16 -7.83 1.53
N ASP A 61 -12.78 -7.33 2.60
CA ASP A 61 -14.12 -6.73 2.60
C ASP A 61 -14.06 -5.18 2.71
N GLY A 62 -12.89 -4.59 2.45
CA GLY A 62 -12.61 -3.16 2.57
C GLY A 62 -12.19 -2.73 3.98
N VAL A 63 -11.75 -1.46 4.10
CA VAL A 63 -11.11 -0.93 5.33
C VAL A 63 -11.98 -0.96 6.59
N ALA A 64 -13.30 -1.08 6.45
CA ALA A 64 -14.21 -1.17 7.58
C ALA A 64 -14.00 -2.45 8.40
N SER A 65 -13.58 -3.55 7.77
CA SER A 65 -13.38 -4.84 8.45
C SER A 65 -12.08 -4.91 9.25
N VAL A 66 -11.11 -4.05 8.93
CA VAL A 66 -9.77 -4.03 9.55
C VAL A 66 -9.51 -2.74 10.34
N ARG A 67 -10.52 -1.91 10.56
CA ARG A 67 -10.35 -0.58 11.15
C ARG A 67 -9.63 -0.62 12.49
N ASP A 68 -9.99 -1.56 13.36
CA ASP A 68 -9.41 -1.63 14.70
C ASP A 68 -7.94 -2.10 14.66
N GLU A 69 -7.63 -3.11 13.83
CA GLU A 69 -6.25 -3.57 13.56
C GLU A 69 -5.39 -2.47 12.91
N LEU A 70 -5.98 -1.65 12.04
CA LEU A 70 -5.29 -0.51 11.43
C LEU A 70 -4.81 0.50 12.49
N TRP A 71 -5.63 0.75 13.51
CA TRP A 71 -5.29 1.70 14.56
C TRP A 71 -4.17 1.20 15.46
N ASP A 72 -4.02 -0.12 15.62
CA ASP A 72 -2.88 -0.70 16.35
C ASP A 72 -1.54 -0.51 15.61
N LEU A 73 -1.57 -0.15 14.33
CA LEU A 73 -0.40 0.09 13.52
C LEU A 73 0.00 1.58 13.43
N LEU A 74 -0.77 2.51 14.00
CA LEU A 74 -0.49 3.95 13.97
C LEU A 74 -0.05 4.48 15.35
#